data_AF-A0A7C6ZYW3-F1
#
_entry.id   AF-A0A7C6ZYW3-F1
#
_cell.length_a   1.000
_cell.length_b   1.000
_cell.length_c   1.000
_cell.angle_alpha   90.00
_cell.angle_beta   90.00
_cell.angle_gamma   90.00
#
_symmetry.space_group_name_H-M   'P 1'
#
loop_
_entity.id
_entity.type
_entity.pdbx_description
1 polymer ?
#
loop_
_entity_poly.entity_id
_entity_poly.type
_entity_poly.pdbx_seq_one_letter_code
_entity_poly.pdbx_strand_id
1 'polypeptide(L)'
;MIFISIRKKTFGIFLTVVVLCILAITVYAAVKVSQSVNKYNSVLEITRMFDDTHFIAYITDRNENNNSKNIEVFDITKGGVIARKPSTMEMQNEVINYVKSIKSLCTKIMPFPEKGYVIRVPIDPPVKVKQKQLNDAGIKTLDCVFIILNDKEDPILLVLDKQERPYFYTFDASIQPLLDYMKLSPESGTMNEIGNTT
;
A
#
# COMPACT_ATOMS: atom_id res chain seq x y z
N MET A 1 -41.04 30.68 33.95
CA MET A 1 -41.77 30.24 32.75
C MET A 1 -41.47 31.24 31.64
N ILE A 2 -40.52 30.94 30.74
CA ILE A 2 -40.06 31.90 29.71
C ILE A 2 -40.73 31.51 28.39
N PHE A 3 -41.76 32.27 28.00
CA PHE A 3 -42.45 32.10 26.72
C PHE A 3 -41.71 32.88 25.64
N ILE A 4 -40.84 32.19 24.91
CA ILE A 4 -40.17 32.73 23.72
C ILE A 4 -41.19 32.78 22.58
N SER A 5 -41.74 33.97 22.30
CA SER A 5 -42.62 34.22 21.16
C SER A 5 -41.79 34.38 19.89
N ILE A 6 -41.50 33.29 19.18
CA ILE A 6 -40.83 33.31 17.87
C ILE A 6 -41.83 33.64 16.76
N ARG A 7 -41.50 34.62 15.92
CA ARG A 7 -42.24 34.97 14.69
C ARG A 7 -42.28 33.76 13.75
N LYS A 8 -43.47 33.34 13.30
CA LYS A 8 -43.67 32.16 12.39
C LYS A 8 -42.72 32.14 11.18
N LYS A 9 -42.39 33.32 10.63
CA LYS A 9 -41.48 33.44 9.47
C LYS A 9 -40.03 33.09 9.80
N THR A 10 -39.54 33.45 10.99
CA THR A 10 -38.17 33.12 11.45
C THR A 10 -38.04 31.64 11.82
N PHE A 11 -39.10 31.04 12.37
CA PHE A 11 -39.15 29.60 12.64
C PHE A 11 -39.04 28.76 11.36
N GLY A 12 -39.73 29.17 10.29
CA GLY A 12 -39.64 28.49 9.00
C GLY A 12 -38.22 28.51 8.41
N ILE A 13 -37.53 29.64 8.47
CA ILE A 13 -36.14 29.74 8.00
C ILE A 13 -35.20 28.86 8.83
N PHE A 14 -35.34 28.87 10.15
CA PHE A 14 -34.56 28.02 11.05
C PHE A 14 -34.76 26.53 10.73
N LEU A 15 -36.01 26.10 10.53
CA LEU A 15 -36.32 24.72 10.16
C LEU A 15 -35.66 24.30 8.84
N THR A 16 -35.71 25.17 7.83
CA THR A 16 -35.06 24.91 6.53
C THR A 16 -33.55 24.77 6.66
N VAL A 17 -32.89 25.63 7.45
CA VAL A 17 -31.44 25.55 7.69
C VAL A 17 -31.09 24.24 8.40
N VAL A 18 -31.87 23.83 9.40
CA VAL A 18 -31.67 22.56 10.12
C VAL A 18 -31.78 21.37 9.17
N VAL A 19 -32.78 21.34 8.29
CA VAL A 19 -32.93 20.27 7.28
C VAL A 19 -31.73 20.23 6.33
N LEU A 20 -31.24 21.40 5.90
CA LEU A 20 -30.07 21.50 5.03
C LEU A 20 -28.80 20.97 5.72
N CYS A 21 -28.60 21.29 7.01
CA CYS A 21 -27.50 20.76 7.80
C CYS A 21 -27.58 19.24 7.97
N ILE A 22 -28.78 18.70 8.22
CA ILE A 22 -28.98 17.24 8.33
C ILE A 22 -28.64 16.56 7.00
N LEU A 23 -29.11 17.10 5.87
CA LEU A 23 -28.76 16.56 4.55
C LEU A 23 -27.25 16.59 4.31
N ALA A 24 -26.57 17.69 4.64
CA ALA A 24 -25.12 17.78 4.52
C ALA A 24 -24.39 16.73 5.39
N ILE A 25 -24.83 16.53 6.64
CA ILE A 25 -24.26 15.52 7.55
C ILE A 25 -24.47 14.11 7.00
N THR A 26 -25.67 13.80 6.49
CA THR A 26 -25.95 12.46 5.94
C THR A 26 -25.10 12.16 4.70
N VAL A 27 -24.95 13.13 3.79
CA VAL A 27 -24.06 12.99 2.62
C VAL A 27 -22.61 12.83 3.05
N TYR A 28 -22.13 13.65 3.99
CA TYR A 28 -20.78 13.54 4.53
C TYR A 28 -20.53 12.16 5.16
N ALA A 29 -21.46 11.69 6.00
CA ALA A 29 -21.39 10.38 6.64
C ALA A 29 -21.37 9.26 5.59
N ALA A 30 -22.21 9.33 4.55
CA ALA A 30 -22.25 8.35 3.47
C ALA A 30 -20.91 8.27 2.71
N VAL A 31 -20.28 9.42 2.43
CA VAL A 31 -18.96 9.46 1.78
C VAL A 31 -17.88 8.84 2.68
N LYS A 32 -17.85 9.22 3.96
CA LYS A 32 -16.90 8.65 4.94
C LYS A 32 -17.08 7.15 5.12
N VAL A 33 -18.33 6.68 5.21
CA VAL A 33 -18.65 5.25 5.32
C VAL A 33 -18.18 4.51 4.07
N SER A 34 -18.47 5.02 2.87
CA SER A 34 -18.02 4.40 1.62
C SER A 34 -16.48 4.26 1.55
N GLN A 35 -15.74 5.31 1.91
CA GLN A 35 -14.29 5.23 2.02
C GLN A 35 -13.83 4.20 3.04
N SER A 36 -14.47 4.16 4.22
CA SER A 36 -14.13 3.19 5.26
C SER A 36 -14.40 1.75 4.83
N VAL A 37 -15.52 1.49 4.14
CA VAL A 37 -15.89 0.15 3.65
C VAL A 37 -14.86 -0.37 2.67
N ASN A 38 -14.37 0.47 1.75
CA ASN A 38 -13.30 0.08 0.83
C ASN A 38 -12.02 -0.30 1.58
N LYS A 39 -11.64 0.48 2.60
CA LYS A 39 -10.48 0.16 3.46
C LYS A 39 -10.67 -1.13 4.25
N TYR A 40 -11.86 -1.38 4.80
CA TYR A 40 -12.12 -2.65 5.50
C TYR A 40 -12.05 -3.85 4.56
N ASN A 41 -12.62 -3.71 3.36
CA ASN A 41 -12.59 -4.76 2.36
C ASN A 41 -11.15 -5.04 1.88
N SER A 42 -10.33 -4.01 1.67
CA SER A 42 -8.93 -4.20 1.29
C SER A 42 -8.14 -4.94 2.36
N VAL A 43 -8.22 -4.47 3.61
CA VAL A 43 -7.58 -5.12 4.77
C VAL A 43 -8.05 -6.56 4.91
N LEU A 44 -9.33 -6.85 4.70
CA LEU A 44 -9.88 -8.20 4.77
C LEU A 44 -9.33 -9.10 3.65
N GLU A 45 -9.24 -8.60 2.42
CA GLU A 45 -8.64 -9.34 1.30
C GLU A 45 -7.16 -9.64 1.56
N ILE A 46 -6.41 -8.68 2.10
CA ILE A 46 -5.02 -8.89 2.49
C ILE A 46 -4.95 -9.90 3.65
N THR A 47 -5.81 -9.79 4.67
CA THR A 47 -5.84 -10.73 5.81
C THR A 47 -6.17 -12.16 5.37
N ARG A 48 -6.96 -12.34 4.31
CA ARG A 48 -7.23 -13.67 3.72
C ARG A 48 -6.00 -14.29 3.04
N MET A 49 -5.04 -13.46 2.63
CA MET A 49 -3.84 -13.89 1.91
C MET A 49 -2.59 -13.91 2.79
N PHE A 50 -2.58 -13.12 3.86
CA PHE A 50 -1.46 -12.96 4.78
C PHE A 50 -1.95 -13.05 6.23
N ASP A 51 -1.41 -14.01 6.98
CA ASP A 51 -1.71 -14.17 8.41
C ASP A 51 -0.82 -13.28 9.31
N ASP A 52 0.18 -12.59 8.74
CA ASP A 52 1.13 -11.75 9.48
C ASP A 52 0.57 -10.33 9.71
N THR A 53 0.12 -10.07 10.94
CA THR A 53 -0.47 -8.78 11.32
C THR A 53 0.50 -7.60 11.17
N HIS A 54 1.81 -7.80 11.37
CA HIS A 54 2.80 -6.74 11.19
C HIS A 54 2.93 -6.34 9.73
N PHE A 55 2.93 -7.33 8.84
CA PHE A 55 2.95 -7.08 7.41
C PHE A 55 1.65 -6.40 6.92
N ILE A 56 0.48 -6.85 7.40
CA ILE A 56 -0.81 -6.16 7.11
C ILE A 56 -0.73 -4.69 7.50
N ALA A 57 -0.30 -4.40 8.73
CA ALA A 57 -0.16 -3.04 9.22
C ALA A 57 0.81 -2.24 8.35
N TYR A 58 1.96 -2.83 8.00
CA TYR A 58 2.98 -2.20 7.17
C TYR A 58 2.47 -1.78 5.79
N ILE A 59 1.74 -2.65 5.08
CA ILE A 59 1.28 -2.36 3.72
C ILE A 59 0.04 -1.45 3.67
N THR A 60 -0.72 -1.38 4.77
CA THR A 60 -1.93 -0.55 4.91
C THR A 60 -1.65 0.84 5.47
N ASP A 61 -0.51 1.05 6.14
CA ASP A 61 -0.02 2.33 6.65
C ASP A 61 0.53 3.28 5.54
N ARG A 62 -0.04 3.19 4.34
CA ARG A 62 0.31 4.11 3.24
C ARG A 62 -0.26 5.52 3.40
N ASN A 63 -1.21 5.71 4.32
CA ASN A 63 -2.13 6.85 4.29
C ASN A 63 -1.80 8.03 5.21
N GLU A 64 -0.70 8.02 5.97
CA GLU A 64 -0.35 9.17 6.85
C GLU A 64 0.95 9.92 6.46
N ASN A 65 1.76 9.38 5.56
CA ASN A 65 2.96 10.07 5.05
C ASN A 65 3.09 9.92 3.54
N ASN A 66 2.29 10.70 2.79
CA ASN A 66 2.43 10.95 1.34
C ASN A 66 3.75 11.68 0.97
N ASN A 67 4.84 11.39 1.68
CA ASN A 67 6.17 11.97 1.51
C ASN A 67 7.30 10.98 1.83
N SER A 68 7.01 9.71 2.13
CA SER A 68 8.07 8.71 2.14
C SER A 68 8.49 8.42 0.69
N LYS A 69 9.28 9.33 0.10
CA LYS A 69 10.06 9.10 -1.12
C LYS A 69 11.15 8.06 -0.88
N ASN A 70 11.05 7.26 0.17
CA ASN A 70 12.03 6.28 0.55
C ASN A 70 11.57 4.90 0.08
N ILE A 71 12.51 4.15 -0.44
CA ILE A 71 12.40 2.71 -0.55
C ILE A 71 12.68 2.14 0.84
N GLU A 72 11.84 1.20 1.25
CA GLU A 72 11.90 0.58 2.57
C GLU A 72 12.05 -0.92 2.44
N VAL A 73 12.79 -1.52 3.37
CA VAL A 73 12.98 -2.97 3.46
C VAL A 73 12.37 -3.44 4.76
N PHE A 74 11.30 -4.21 4.66
CA PHE A 74 10.64 -4.89 5.77
C PHE A 74 11.21 -6.30 5.91
N ASP A 75 11.73 -6.64 7.09
CA ASP A 75 12.17 -7.98 7.42
C ASP A 75 10.99 -8.75 8.00
N ILE A 76 10.61 -9.84 7.32
CA ILE A 76 9.44 -10.63 7.68
C ILE A 76 9.63 -11.29 9.05
N THR A 77 10.84 -11.79 9.33
CA THR A 77 11.15 -12.48 10.59
C THR A 77 11.10 -11.51 11.77
N LYS A 78 11.53 -10.26 11.55
CA LYS A 78 11.53 -9.21 12.60
C LYS A 78 10.22 -8.44 12.69
N GLY A 79 9.31 -8.60 11.73
CA GLY A 79 8.03 -7.89 11.70
C GLY A 79 8.17 -6.37 11.58
N GLY A 80 9.21 -5.87 10.91
CA GLY A 80 9.49 -4.43 10.89
C GLY A 80 10.44 -3.95 9.79
N VAL A 81 10.43 -2.63 9.55
CA VAL A 81 11.32 -1.98 8.57
C VAL A 81 12.74 -1.90 9.13
N ILE A 82 13.69 -2.53 8.46
CA ILE A 82 15.12 -2.59 8.85
C ILE A 82 16.01 -1.62 8.06
N ALA A 83 15.55 -1.13 6.90
CA ALA A 83 16.29 -0.18 6.09
C ALA A 83 15.36 0.80 5.38
N ARG A 84 15.84 2.04 5.22
CA ARG A 84 15.19 3.10 4.45
C ARG A 84 16.24 3.85 3.65
N LYS A 85 15.98 4.10 2.37
CA LYS A 85 16.84 4.95 1.53
C LYS A 85 15.99 5.82 0.62
N PRO A 86 16.42 7.04 0.29
CA PRO A 86 15.78 7.86 -0.74
C PRO A 86 15.65 7.09 -2.05
N SER A 87 14.44 7.09 -2.62
CA SER A 87 14.11 6.54 -3.92
C SER A 87 14.75 7.41 -4.99
N THR A 88 15.58 6.81 -5.85
CA THR A 88 16.18 7.48 -7.00
C THR A 88 15.50 7.02 -8.29
N MET A 89 15.69 7.78 -9.36
CA MET A 89 15.11 7.44 -10.67
C MET A 89 15.63 6.10 -11.20
N GLU A 90 16.90 5.78 -10.95
CA GLU A 90 17.52 4.51 -11.32
C GLU A 90 16.81 3.34 -10.63
N MET A 91 16.56 3.47 -9.32
CA MET A 91 15.88 2.44 -8.54
C MET A 91 14.42 2.26 -8.98
N GLN A 92 13.72 3.36 -9.27
CA GLN A 92 12.36 3.29 -9.80
C GLN A 92 12.32 2.66 -11.19
N ASN A 93 13.31 2.94 -12.05
CA ASN A 93 13.42 2.36 -13.39
C ASN A 93 13.64 0.85 -13.36
N GLU A 94 14.41 0.34 -12.40
CA GLU A 94 14.54 -1.11 -12.18
C GLU A 94 13.17 -1.74 -11.87
N VAL A 95 12.41 -1.14 -10.95
CA VAL A 95 11.07 -1.65 -10.61
C VAL A 95 10.08 -1.53 -11.77
N ILE A 96 10.16 -0.44 -12.55
CA ILE A 96 9.36 -0.30 -13.78
C ILE A 96 9.74 -1.39 -14.79
N ASN A 97 11.00 -1.81 -14.85
CA ASN A 97 11.43 -2.93 -15.67
C ASN A 97 10.85 -4.28 -15.18
N TYR A 98 10.73 -4.48 -13.87
CA TYR A 98 10.06 -5.66 -13.30
C TYR A 98 8.60 -5.73 -13.73
N VAL A 99 7.90 -4.59 -13.64
CA VAL A 99 6.51 -4.45 -14.10
C VAL A 99 6.36 -4.73 -15.59
N LYS A 100 7.30 -4.26 -16.42
CA LYS A 100 7.30 -4.53 -17.87
C LYS A 100 7.57 -6.00 -18.21
N SER A 101 8.30 -6.72 -17.35
CA SER A 101 8.66 -8.12 -17.52
C SER A 101 7.72 -9.10 -16.79
N ILE A 102 6.55 -8.63 -16.33
CA ILE A 102 5.50 -9.49 -15.76
C ILE A 102 5.12 -10.59 -16.76
N LYS A 103 5.19 -11.84 -16.31
CA LYS A 103 4.80 -13.03 -17.08
C LYS A 103 3.33 -13.36 -16.87
N SER A 104 2.94 -13.57 -15.62
CA SER A 104 1.61 -14.04 -15.27
C SER A 104 1.20 -13.63 -13.87
N LEU A 105 -0.10 -13.63 -13.62
CA LEU A 105 -0.64 -13.60 -12.26
C LEU A 105 -0.20 -14.87 -11.52
N CYS A 106 0.26 -14.74 -10.28
CA CYS A 106 0.62 -15.86 -9.44
C CYS A 106 -0.66 -16.61 -9.04
N THR A 107 -0.83 -17.85 -9.51
CA THR A 107 -2.01 -18.69 -9.22
C THR A 107 -1.82 -19.58 -8.00
N LYS A 108 -0.59 -19.65 -7.48
CA LYS A 108 -0.29 -20.37 -6.23
C LYS A 108 -0.93 -19.56 -5.10
N ILE A 109 -1.74 -20.24 -4.28
CA ILE A 109 -2.06 -19.73 -2.93
C ILE A 109 -0.72 -19.73 -2.21
N MET A 110 -0.06 -18.58 -2.24
CA MET A 110 1.25 -18.44 -1.65
C MET A 110 1.02 -18.04 -0.20
N PRO A 111 1.24 -18.94 0.78
CA PRO A 111 1.37 -18.49 2.15
C PRO A 111 2.51 -17.46 2.15
N PHE A 112 2.28 -16.32 2.81
CA PHE A 112 3.35 -15.35 3.01
C PHE A 112 4.58 -16.07 3.55
N PRO A 113 5.78 -15.85 2.98
CA PRO A 113 6.93 -16.62 3.39
C PRO A 113 7.26 -16.33 4.85
N GLU A 114 7.62 -17.36 5.62
CA GLU A 114 7.96 -17.22 7.04
C GLU A 114 9.23 -16.37 7.25
N LYS A 115 10.07 -16.24 6.22
CA LYS A 115 11.34 -15.53 6.23
C LYS A 115 11.55 -14.80 4.91
N GLY A 116 12.41 -13.78 4.97
CA GLY A 116 12.78 -12.99 3.80
C GLY A 116 12.45 -11.51 3.98
N TYR A 117 12.33 -10.82 2.86
CA TYR A 117 12.22 -9.37 2.83
C TYR A 117 11.08 -8.90 1.94
N VAL A 118 10.42 -7.82 2.33
CA VAL A 118 9.55 -7.06 1.44
C VAL A 118 10.17 -5.69 1.18
N ILE A 119 10.45 -5.41 -0.09
CA ILE A 119 10.96 -4.10 -0.52
C ILE A 119 9.78 -3.29 -1.02
N ARG A 120 9.44 -2.20 -0.33
CA ARG A 120 8.43 -1.23 -0.78
C ARG A 120 9.10 -0.15 -1.59
N VAL A 121 8.68 0.02 -2.84
CA VAL A 121 9.20 1.05 -3.75
C VAL A 121 8.10 2.03 -4.13
N PRO A 122 8.17 3.29 -3.67
CA PRO A 122 7.31 4.35 -4.17
C PRO A 122 7.75 4.78 -5.58
N ILE A 123 6.77 5.02 -6.45
CA ILE A 123 6.94 5.50 -7.82
C ILE A 123 6.37 6.93 -7.89
N ASP A 124 7.26 7.91 -7.96
CA ASP A 124 6.92 9.33 -7.95
C ASP A 124 7.68 10.05 -9.08
N PRO A 125 6.97 10.57 -10.11
CA PRO A 125 5.51 10.61 -10.25
C PRO A 125 4.90 9.25 -10.62
N PRO A 126 3.60 9.00 -10.30
CA PRO A 126 2.92 7.79 -10.71
C PRO A 126 2.98 7.56 -12.22
N VAL A 127 3.30 6.34 -12.64
CA VAL A 127 3.50 5.99 -14.05
C VAL A 127 2.30 5.25 -14.61
N LYS A 128 1.96 5.51 -15.88
CA LYS A 128 0.96 4.74 -16.61
C LYS A 128 1.56 3.42 -17.05
N VAL A 129 0.87 2.32 -16.76
CA VAL A 129 1.34 0.98 -17.10
C VAL A 129 0.60 0.46 -18.33
N LYS A 130 1.33 -0.08 -19.31
CA LYS A 130 0.77 -0.67 -20.53
C LYS A 130 0.68 -2.20 -20.47
N GLN A 131 1.04 -2.78 -19.33
CA GLN A 131 1.09 -4.23 -19.17
C GLN A 131 -0.32 -4.82 -19.12
N LYS A 132 -0.57 -5.84 -19.94
CA LYS A 132 -1.91 -6.42 -20.13
C LYS A 132 -2.46 -7.00 -18.83
N GLN A 133 -1.66 -7.77 -18.12
CA GLN A 133 -2.02 -8.46 -16.87
C GLN A 133 -2.43 -7.48 -15.76
N LEU A 134 -1.82 -6.29 -15.72
CA LEU A 134 -2.19 -5.23 -14.78
C LEU A 134 -3.45 -4.50 -15.23
N ASN A 135 -3.55 -4.20 -16.54
CA ASN A 135 -4.73 -3.53 -17.10
C ASN A 135 -6.00 -4.38 -16.99
N ASP A 136 -5.90 -5.70 -17.18
CA ASP A 136 -6.99 -6.66 -17.01
C ASP A 136 -7.48 -6.71 -15.56
N ALA A 137 -6.58 -6.46 -14.59
CA ALA A 137 -6.90 -6.27 -13.17
C ALA A 137 -7.41 -4.85 -12.83
N GLY A 138 -7.53 -3.95 -13.80
CA GLY A 138 -7.96 -2.56 -13.59
C GLY A 138 -6.85 -1.61 -13.11
N ILE A 139 -5.61 -2.07 -13.04
CA ILE A 139 -4.44 -1.30 -12.59
C ILE A 139 -3.82 -0.57 -13.79
N LYS A 140 -4.18 0.71 -13.95
CA LYS A 140 -3.73 1.56 -15.09
C LYS A 140 -2.56 2.47 -14.75
N THR A 141 -2.38 2.76 -13.46
CA THR A 141 -1.38 3.67 -12.92
C THR A 141 -0.72 3.01 -11.74
N LEU A 142 0.59 3.25 -11.58
CA LEU A 142 1.40 2.67 -10.54
C LEU A 142 2.09 3.78 -9.76
N ASP A 143 1.83 3.82 -8.47
CA ASP A 143 2.36 4.77 -7.49
C ASP A 143 3.21 4.07 -6.43
N CYS A 144 3.02 2.76 -6.22
CA CYS A 144 3.84 1.96 -5.34
C CYS A 144 3.83 0.48 -5.72
N VAL A 145 4.96 -0.18 -5.47
CA VAL A 145 5.18 -1.60 -5.74
C VAL A 145 5.81 -2.24 -4.53
N PHE A 146 5.47 -3.48 -4.25
CA PHE A 146 6.19 -4.31 -3.30
C PHE A 146 6.88 -5.47 -4.01
N ILE A 147 8.10 -5.79 -3.60
CA ILE A 147 8.81 -6.98 -4.04
C ILE A 147 8.98 -7.88 -2.83
N ILE A 148 8.39 -9.07 -2.88
CA ILE A 148 8.51 -10.10 -1.85
C ILE A 148 9.67 -11.01 -2.25
N LEU A 149 10.62 -11.17 -1.33
CA LEU A 149 11.82 -11.98 -1.48
C LEU A 149 11.79 -13.09 -0.44
N ASN A 150 12.09 -14.30 -0.88
CA ASN A 150 12.21 -15.49 -0.05
C ASN A 150 13.55 -16.18 -0.34
N ASP A 151 14.00 -17.05 0.56
CA ASP A 151 15.23 -17.84 0.40
C ASP A 151 15.11 -18.98 -0.62
N LYS A 152 13.87 -19.45 -0.87
CA LYS A 152 13.59 -20.66 -1.65
C LYS A 152 12.87 -20.43 -2.97
N GLU A 153 12.29 -19.26 -3.17
CA GLU A 153 11.40 -18.98 -4.30
C GLU A 153 11.81 -17.70 -5.02
N ASP A 154 11.47 -17.65 -6.30
CA ASP A 154 11.71 -16.47 -7.12
C ASP A 154 10.97 -15.24 -6.57
N PRO A 155 11.55 -14.03 -6.72
CA PRO A 155 10.90 -12.80 -6.30
C PRO A 155 9.49 -12.63 -6.88
N ILE A 156 8.57 -12.15 -6.04
CA ILE A 156 7.20 -11.89 -6.46
C ILE A 156 6.89 -10.40 -6.37
N LEU A 157 6.23 -9.90 -7.40
CA LEU A 157 5.74 -8.54 -7.44
C LEU A 157 4.34 -8.49 -6.83
N LEU A 158 4.16 -7.68 -5.79
CA LEU A 158 2.85 -7.36 -5.22
C LEU A 158 2.49 -5.92 -5.61
N VAL A 159 1.34 -5.79 -6.28
CA VAL A 159 0.75 -4.50 -6.66
C VAL A 159 -0.63 -4.41 -6.06
N LEU A 160 -0.98 -3.24 -5.53
CA LEU A 160 -2.33 -2.98 -5.06
C LEU A 160 -3.12 -2.23 -6.12
N ASP A 161 -4.40 -2.56 -6.28
CA ASP A 161 -5.28 -1.77 -7.12
C ASP A 161 -5.81 -0.51 -6.41
N LYS A 162 -6.73 0.20 -7.07
CA LYS A 162 -7.34 1.41 -6.51
C LYS A 162 -8.19 1.18 -5.26
N GLN A 163 -8.64 -0.06 -5.04
CA GLN A 163 -9.33 -0.47 -3.83
C GLN A 163 -8.36 -1.14 -2.85
N GLU A 164 -7.05 -0.93 -3.00
CA GLU A 164 -6.00 -1.53 -2.16
C GLU A 164 -6.00 -3.07 -2.17
N ARG A 165 -6.62 -3.71 -3.17
CA ARG A 165 -6.66 -5.18 -3.26
C ARG A 165 -5.32 -5.71 -3.78
N PRO A 166 -4.76 -6.76 -3.16
CA PRO A 166 -3.46 -7.31 -3.54
C PRO A 166 -3.51 -8.16 -4.81
N TYR A 167 -2.57 -7.93 -5.72
CA TYR A 167 -2.33 -8.73 -6.91
C TYR A 167 -0.86 -9.14 -6.99
N PHE A 168 -0.61 -10.43 -7.22
CA PHE A 168 0.74 -11.00 -7.24
C PHE A 168 1.12 -11.42 -8.65
N TYR A 169 2.35 -11.08 -9.06
CA TYR A 169 2.84 -11.36 -10.39
C TYR A 169 4.25 -11.93 -10.33
N THR A 170 4.52 -12.89 -11.20
CA THR A 170 5.88 -13.35 -11.51
C THR A 170 6.46 -12.51 -12.64
N PHE A 171 7.78 -12.32 -12.66
CA PHE A 171 8.50 -11.51 -13.65
C PHE A 171 9.89 -12.09 -13.94
N ASP A 172 10.50 -11.69 -15.07
CA ASP A 172 11.76 -12.26 -15.55
C ASP A 172 13.01 -11.43 -15.22
N ALA A 173 12.87 -10.14 -14.94
CA ALA A 173 14.00 -9.26 -14.71
C ALA A 173 14.75 -9.61 -13.42
N SER A 174 16.08 -9.46 -13.43
CA SER A 174 16.93 -9.71 -12.27
C SER A 174 16.68 -8.67 -11.17
N ILE A 175 16.56 -9.13 -9.93
CA ILE A 175 16.38 -8.27 -8.75
C ILE A 175 17.71 -7.70 -8.23
N GLN A 176 18.85 -8.25 -8.66
CA GLN A 176 20.15 -7.92 -8.09
C GLN A 176 20.49 -6.42 -8.12
N PRO A 177 20.21 -5.65 -9.19
CA PRO A 177 20.46 -4.21 -9.17
C PRO A 177 19.77 -3.50 -8.00
N LEU A 178 18.51 -3.85 -7.71
CA LEU A 178 17.77 -3.27 -6.60
C LEU A 178 18.35 -3.68 -5.23
N LEU A 179 18.77 -4.94 -5.09
CA LEU A 179 19.44 -5.42 -3.87
C LEU A 179 20.76 -4.70 -3.62
N ASP A 180 21.57 -4.49 -4.67
CA ASP A 180 22.84 -3.78 -4.61
C ASP A 180 22.64 -2.32 -4.17
N TYR A 181 21.66 -1.62 -4.77
CA TYR A 181 21.31 -0.27 -4.34
C TYR A 181 20.87 -0.24 -2.86
N MET A 182 20.13 -1.26 -2.43
CA MET A 182 19.70 -1.41 -1.05
C MET A 182 20.82 -1.90 -0.12
N LYS A 183 21.95 -2.39 -0.65
CA LYS A 183 23.03 -3.06 0.09
C LYS A 183 22.49 -4.26 0.89
N LEU A 184 21.55 -4.99 0.30
CA LEU A 184 21.00 -6.22 0.87
C LEU A 184 21.79 -7.41 0.33
N SER A 185 22.18 -8.32 1.23
CA SER A 185 22.68 -9.62 0.81
C SER A 185 21.49 -10.58 0.65
N PRO A 186 21.42 -11.38 -0.43
CA PRO A 186 20.37 -12.40 -0.61
C PRO A 186 20.40 -13.51 0.47
N GLU A 187 21.42 -13.55 1.34
CA GLU A 187 21.58 -14.60 2.36
C GLU A 187 21.42 -14.17 3.83
N SER A 188 21.27 -12.89 4.18
CA SER A 188 21.49 -12.52 5.58
C SER A 188 20.21 -12.53 6.42
N GLY A 189 19.86 -13.68 7.00
CA GLY A 189 19.13 -13.75 8.27
C GLY A 189 19.91 -13.22 9.48
N THR A 190 21.00 -12.47 9.27
CA THR A 190 21.81 -11.88 10.34
C THR A 190 22.31 -10.51 9.88
N MET A 191 21.74 -9.45 10.44
CA MET A 191 22.30 -8.11 10.32
C MET A 191 23.19 -7.90 11.53
N ASN A 192 24.49 -7.75 11.30
CA ASN A 192 25.44 -7.30 12.30
C ASN A 192 24.95 -5.96 12.86
N GLU A 193 24.79 -5.90 14.18
CA GLU A 193 24.78 -4.65 14.92
C GLU A 193 26.09 -3.92 14.59
N ILE A 194 25.99 -2.80 13.88
CA ILE A 194 27.09 -1.86 13.83
C ILE A 194 27.06 -1.15 15.18
N GLY A 195 28.02 -1.56 16.02
CA GLY A 195 28.24 -1.09 17.37
C GLY A 195 28.31 0.43 17.46
N ASN A 196 27.52 0.93 18.39
CA ASN A 196 27.71 2.19 19.06
C ASN A 196 28.69 1.98 20.23
N THR A 197 29.98 2.27 20.04
CA THR A 197 30.86 2.55 21.18
C THR A 197 31.95 3.56 20.82
N THR A 198 31.80 4.71 21.50
CA THR A 198 32.81 5.67 21.98
C THR A 198 33.49 6.59 20.98
#